data_AF-A0A2V7UC99-F1
#
_entry.id   AF-A0A2V7UC99-F1
#
_cell.length_a   1.000
_cell.length_b   1.000
_cell.length_c   1.000
_cell.angle_alpha   90.00
_cell.angle_beta   90.00
_cell.angle_gamma   90.00
#
_symmetry.space_group_name_H-M   'P 1'
#
loop_
_entity.id
_entity.type
_entity.pdbx_description
1 polymer ?
#
loop_
_entity_poly.entity_id
_entity_poly.type
_entity_poly.pdbx_seq_one_letter_code
_entity_poly.pdbx_strand_id
1 'polypeptide(L)'
;MTQSRPYLSLVATSRNDDHGGRLLERMQVFVNGFIEQCKRHRLDAELILVEWNPPPERPRLSAALRWPSEPGPCRIRIIEVPPEVHERLQFSDCLPLFQMIAKNVGIRRARGAPTS
;
A
#
# COMPACT_ATOMS: atom_id res chain seq x y z
N MET A 1 24.79 -4.14 -4.04
CA MET A 1 24.01 -4.33 -5.28
C MET A 1 23.06 -3.15 -5.43
N THR A 2 23.27 -2.29 -6.42
CA THR A 2 22.36 -1.18 -6.73
C THR A 2 21.05 -1.76 -7.25
N GLN A 3 19.98 -1.74 -6.45
CA GLN A 3 18.65 -2.09 -6.93
C GLN A 3 18.28 -1.14 -8.07
N SER A 4 17.95 -1.68 -9.25
CA SER A 4 17.33 -0.91 -10.33
C SER A 4 16.09 -0.19 -9.79
N ARG A 5 15.90 1.07 -10.21
CA ARG A 5 14.70 1.84 -9.90
C ARG A 5 13.53 1.26 -10.69
N PRO A 6 12.36 0.99 -10.07
CA PRO A 6 11.20 0.56 -10.81
C PRO A 6 10.78 1.63 -11.82
N TYR A 7 10.14 1.22 -12.90
CA TYR A 7 9.54 2.13 -13.88
C TYR A 7 8.29 2.81 -13.32
N LEU A 8 7.49 2.07 -12.54
CA LEU A 8 6.25 2.58 -11.94
C LEU A 8 6.21 2.33 -10.43
N SER A 9 5.79 3.35 -9.68
CA SER A 9 5.38 3.19 -8.27
C SER A 9 3.87 3.36 -8.15
N LEU A 10 3.16 2.29 -7.81
CA LEU A 10 1.74 2.34 -7.51
C LEU A 10 1.54 2.51 -6.00
N VAL A 11 0.88 3.58 -5.58
CA VAL A 11 0.61 3.87 -4.16
C VAL A 11 -0.88 3.69 -3.88
N ALA A 12 -1.20 2.83 -2.92
CA ALA A 12 -2.56 2.66 -2.39
C ALA A 12 -2.55 2.76 -0.86
N THR A 13 -3.69 3.13 -0.28
CA THR A 13 -3.82 3.41 1.16
C THR A 13 -5.02 2.69 1.74
N SER A 14 -4.90 2.16 2.96
CA SER A 14 -5.99 1.50 3.66
C SER A 14 -5.78 1.56 5.17
N ARG A 15 -6.87 1.48 5.94
CA ARG A 15 -6.84 1.27 7.40
C ARG A 15 -7.10 -0.18 7.80
N ASN A 16 -7.55 -1.03 6.85
CA ASN A 16 -8.01 -2.39 7.12
C ASN A 16 -9.20 -2.51 8.11
N ASP A 17 -10.07 -1.51 8.16
CA ASP A 17 -11.22 -1.39 9.07
C ASP A 17 -12.57 -1.87 8.47
N ASP A 18 -12.54 -2.48 7.29
CA ASP A 18 -13.73 -2.85 6.51
C ASP A 18 -14.57 -1.67 5.98
N HIS A 19 -13.97 -0.48 5.85
CA HIS A 19 -14.66 0.67 5.27
C HIS A 19 -15.30 0.35 3.91
N GLY A 20 -16.59 0.68 3.76
CA GLY A 20 -17.37 0.38 2.56
C GLY A 20 -17.66 -1.11 2.34
N GLY A 21 -17.46 -1.97 3.34
CA GLY A 21 -17.77 -3.40 3.35
C GLY A 21 -16.83 -4.27 2.52
N ARG A 22 -16.40 -5.42 3.05
CA ARG A 22 -15.49 -6.37 2.36
C ARG A 22 -14.22 -5.71 1.82
N LEU A 23 -13.65 -4.76 2.56
CA LEU A 23 -12.48 -4.00 2.12
C LEU A 23 -11.27 -4.91 1.85
N LEU A 24 -11.06 -5.90 2.73
CA LEU A 24 -9.95 -6.85 2.58
C LEU A 24 -10.06 -7.68 1.30
N GLU A 25 -11.27 -8.14 0.96
CA GLU A 25 -11.52 -8.87 -0.29
C GLU A 25 -11.22 -8.00 -1.52
N ARG A 26 -11.72 -6.76 -1.54
CA ARG A 26 -11.43 -5.83 -2.64
C ARG A 26 -9.95 -5.52 -2.76
N MET A 27 -9.26 -5.35 -1.63
CA MET A 27 -7.82 -5.13 -1.61
C MET A 27 -7.08 -6.37 -2.15
N GLN A 28 -7.51 -7.58 -1.80
CA GLN A 28 -6.94 -8.82 -2.36
C GLN A 28 -7.12 -8.88 -3.88
N VAL A 29 -8.31 -8.54 -4.41
CA VAL A 29 -8.54 -8.51 -5.86
C VAL A 29 -7.65 -7.47 -6.53
N PHE A 30 -7.52 -6.28 -5.95
CA PHE A 30 -6.64 -5.22 -6.45
C PHE A 30 -5.17 -5.66 -6.49
N VAL A 31 -4.65 -6.22 -5.39
CA VAL A 31 -3.26 -6.71 -5.30
C VAL A 31 -3.00 -7.80 -6.32
N ASN A 32 -3.89 -8.79 -6.41
CA ASN A 32 -3.76 -9.90 -7.37
C ASN A 32 -3.76 -9.38 -8.81
N GLY A 33 -4.72 -8.51 -9.13
CA GLY A 33 -4.85 -7.93 -10.46
C GLY A 33 -3.60 -7.15 -10.86
N PHE A 34 -3.11 -6.27 -9.99
CA PHE A 34 -1.93 -5.46 -10.30
C PHE A 34 -0.66 -6.30 -10.48
N ILE A 35 -0.41 -7.26 -9.59
CA ILE A 35 0.77 -8.14 -9.70
C ILE A 35 0.69 -8.97 -10.99
N GLU A 36 -0.50 -9.48 -11.33
CA GLU A 36 -0.69 -10.25 -12.56
C GLU A 36 -0.43 -9.40 -13.81
N GLN A 37 -0.88 -8.14 -13.84
CA GLN A 37 -0.55 -7.23 -14.94
C GLN A 37 0.97 -6.99 -15.03
N CYS A 38 1.65 -6.83 -13.89
CA CYS A 38 3.09 -6.66 -13.87
C CYS A 38 3.82 -7.88 -14.47
N LYS A 39 3.37 -9.09 -14.14
CA LYS A 39 3.89 -10.33 -14.72
C LYS A 39 3.65 -10.41 -16.23
N ARG A 40 2.38 -10.27 -16.63
CA ARG A 40 1.95 -10.40 -18.04
C ARG A 40 2.69 -9.44 -18.97
N HIS A 41 2.97 -8.22 -18.50
CA HIS A 41 3.59 -7.18 -19.30
C HIS A 41 5.07 -6.96 -19.00
N ARG A 42 5.68 -7.78 -18.12
CA ARG A 42 7.07 -7.62 -17.63
C ARG A 42 7.36 -6.20 -17.13
N LEU A 43 6.39 -5.60 -16.45
CA LEU A 43 6.49 -4.24 -15.91
C LEU A 43 7.30 -4.26 -14.61
N ASP A 44 8.50 -3.67 -14.62
CA ASP A 44 9.28 -3.42 -13.40
C ASP A 44 8.58 -2.34 -12.58
N ALA A 45 7.86 -2.74 -11.54
CA ALA A 45 7.04 -1.87 -10.73
C ALA A 45 7.26 -2.12 -9.24
N GLU A 46 6.88 -1.14 -8.43
CA GLU A 46 6.62 -1.38 -7.02
C GLU A 46 5.18 -1.06 -6.66
N LEU A 47 4.60 -1.89 -5.81
CA LEU A 47 3.35 -1.64 -5.11
C LEU A 47 3.66 -1.19 -3.68
N ILE A 48 3.25 0.02 -3.34
CA ILE A 48 3.36 0.58 -2.00
C ILE A 48 1.96 0.63 -1.38
N LEU A 49 1.71 -0.21 -0.39
CA LEU A 49 0.52 -0.12 0.46
C LEU A 49 0.84 0.66 1.72
N VAL A 50 0.15 1.77 1.94
CA VAL A 50 0.24 2.52 3.19
C VAL A 50 -0.92 2.09 4.09
N GLU A 51 -0.59 1.34 5.12
CA GLU A 51 -1.53 0.93 6.17
C GLU A 51 -1.57 2.02 7.23
N TRP A 52 -2.65 2.81 7.25
CA TRP A 52 -2.75 4.01 8.05
C TRP A 52 -3.69 3.82 9.24
N ASN A 53 -3.19 4.14 10.44
CA ASN A 53 -3.90 3.99 11.71
C ASN A 53 -4.65 2.65 11.83
N PRO A 54 -3.97 1.50 11.61
CA PRO A 54 -4.65 0.20 11.60
C PRO A 54 -5.25 -0.14 12.97
N PRO A 55 -6.50 -0.62 13.04
CA PRO A 55 -7.12 -1.04 14.30
C PRO A 55 -6.29 -2.15 14.98
N PRO A 56 -6.02 -2.04 16.29
CA PRO A 56 -5.17 -3.00 17.00
C PRO A 56 -5.75 -4.42 17.06
N GLU A 57 -7.08 -4.54 16.98
CA GLU A 57 -7.81 -5.81 17.02
C GLU A 57 -7.84 -6.56 15.68
N ARG A 58 -7.28 -5.97 14.61
CA ARG A 58 -7.26 -6.57 13.28
C ARG A 58 -5.85 -6.98 12.86
N PRO A 59 -5.70 -8.08 12.10
CA PRO A 59 -4.42 -8.41 11.49
C PRO A 59 -3.95 -7.26 10.60
N ARG A 60 -2.65 -6.97 10.64
CA ARG A 60 -2.02 -6.02 9.71
C ARG A 60 -2.20 -6.49 8.27
N LEU A 61 -2.21 -5.58 7.30
CA LEU A 61 -2.32 -5.93 5.88
C LEU A 61 -1.25 -6.92 5.41
N SER A 62 -0.06 -6.85 6.01
CA SER A 62 1.03 -7.80 5.75
C SER A 62 0.64 -9.25 6.02
N ALA A 63 -0.17 -9.49 7.06
CA ALA A 63 -0.66 -10.81 7.46
C ALA A 63 -2.07 -11.12 6.91
N ALA A 64 -2.89 -10.09 6.69
CA ALA A 64 -4.27 -10.26 6.25
C ALA A 64 -4.39 -10.58 4.75
N LEU A 65 -3.46 -10.05 3.93
CA LEU A 65 -3.43 -10.29 2.49
C LEU A 65 -2.62 -11.54 2.16
N ARG A 66 -3.05 -12.25 1.12
CA ARG A 66 -2.28 -13.36 0.53
C ARG A 66 -1.35 -12.80 -0.53
N TRP A 67 -0.07 -13.11 -0.40
CA TRP A 67 0.98 -12.69 -1.32
C TRP A 67 1.40 -13.87 -2.22
N PRO A 68 1.64 -13.65 -3.52
CA PRO A 68 2.18 -14.70 -4.37
C PRO A 68 3.62 -15.02 -3.96
N SER A 69 3.99 -16.31 -3.97
CA SER A 69 5.37 -16.76 -3.75
C SER A 69 6.35 -16.12 -4.75
N GLU A 70 5.88 -15.90 -5.97
CA GLU A 70 6.62 -15.26 -7.05
C GLU A 70 5.84 -14.05 -7.55
N PRO A 71 6.14 -12.82 -7.09
CA PRO A 71 5.47 -11.61 -7.56
C PRO A 71 5.98 -11.14 -8.95
N GLY A 72 6.98 -11.84 -9.51
CA GLY A 72 7.61 -11.46 -10.78
C GLY A 72 8.37 -10.12 -10.64
N PRO A 73 8.30 -9.22 -11.63
CA PRO A 73 9.01 -7.95 -11.60
C PRO A 73 8.39 -6.92 -10.64
N CYS A 74 7.29 -7.25 -9.94
CA CYS A 74 6.63 -6.36 -8.99
C CYS A 74 7.21 -6.49 -7.58
N ARG A 75 7.70 -5.38 -7.02
CA ARG A 75 8.18 -5.32 -5.62
C ARG A 75 7.07 -4.83 -4.72
N ILE A 76 6.77 -5.56 -3.64
CA ILE A 76 5.70 -5.20 -2.72
C ILE A 76 6.30 -4.60 -1.46
N ARG A 77 5.79 -3.45 -1.04
CA ARG A 77 6.21 -2.73 0.16
C ARG A 77 4.99 -2.28 0.93
N ILE A 78 5.01 -2.51 2.24
CA ILE A 78 3.96 -2.03 3.14
C ILE A 78 4.59 -1.02 4.09
N ILE A 79 3.93 0.12 4.24
CA ILE A 79 4.33 1.17 5.18
C ILE A 79 3.20 1.30 6.18
N GLU A 80 3.44 0.86 7.41
CA GLU A 80 2.53 1.11 8.51
C GLU A 80 2.74 2.54 9.03
N VAL A 81 1.65 3.29 9.16
CA VAL A 81 1.60 4.55 9.91
C VAL A 81 0.80 4.29 11.18
N PRO A 82 1.46 4.27 12.35
CA PRO A 82 0.83 3.80 13.57
C PRO A 82 -0.07 4.89 14.19
N PRO A 83 -0.96 4.53 15.14
CA PRO A 83 -1.91 5.46 15.75
C PRO A 83 -1.26 6.72 16.34
N GLU A 84 -0.07 6.61 16.92
CA GLU A 84 0.63 7.74 17.58
C GLU A 84 1.11 8.80 16.58
N VAL A 85 1.26 8.44 15.29
CA VAL A 85 1.54 9.41 14.21
C VAL A 85 0.23 10.06 13.75
N HIS A 86 -0.85 9.28 13.69
CA HIS A 86 -2.16 9.76 13.29
C HIS A 86 -2.75 10.78 14.29
N GLU A 87 -2.64 10.51 15.58
CA GLU A 87 -3.14 11.34 16.68
C GLU A 87 -2.48 12.73 16.78
N ARG A 88 -1.35 12.93 16.09
CA ARG A 88 -0.66 14.23 16.03
C ARG A 88 -1.30 15.19 15.03
N LEU A 89 -2.22 14.71 14.19
CA LEU A 89 -2.85 15.51 13.15
C LEU A 89 -4.17 16.09 13.63
N GLN A 90 -4.46 17.32 13.22
CA GLN A 90 -5.76 17.93 13.48
C GLN A 90 -6.89 17.06 12.89
N PHE A 91 -7.97 16.89 13.65
CA PHE A 91 -9.15 16.06 13.32
C PHE A 91 -8.93 14.54 13.33
N SER A 92 -7.86 14.04 13.96
CA SER A 92 -7.59 12.60 14.09
C SER A 92 -8.67 11.84 14.87
N ASP A 93 -9.36 12.52 15.77
CA ASP A 93 -10.51 12.02 16.53
C ASP A 93 -11.76 11.81 15.65
N CYS A 94 -11.92 12.62 14.59
CA CYS A 94 -13.08 12.57 13.70
C CYS A 94 -12.86 11.73 12.44
N LEU A 95 -11.62 11.68 11.93
CA LEU A 95 -11.29 11.06 10.65
C LEU A 95 -10.31 9.91 10.85
N PRO A 96 -10.74 8.63 10.79
CA PRO A 96 -9.87 7.50 11.06
C PRO A 96 -8.78 7.28 9.98
N LEU A 97 -8.95 7.86 8.79
CA LEU A 97 -8.04 7.71 7.66
C LEU A 97 -7.90 9.02 6.88
N PHE A 98 -6.69 9.60 6.88
CA PHE A 98 -6.37 10.76 6.06
C PHE A 98 -5.83 10.32 4.69
N GLN A 99 -6.71 9.97 3.75
CA GLN A 99 -6.31 9.37 2.46
C GLN A 99 -5.23 10.16 1.71
N MET A 100 -5.36 11.49 1.64
CA MET A 100 -4.39 12.33 0.91
C MET A 100 -3.03 12.36 1.60
N ILE A 101 -2.99 12.37 2.93
CA ILE A 101 -1.76 12.33 3.72
C ILE A 101 -1.11 10.95 3.62
N ALA A 102 -1.90 9.88 3.69
CA ALA A 102 -1.42 8.51 3.52
C ALA A 102 -0.81 8.29 2.11
N LYS A 103 -1.45 8.80 1.05
CA LYS A 103 -0.88 8.75 -0.31
C LYS A 103 0.46 9.49 -0.38
N ASN A 104 0.52 10.65 0.24
CA ASN A 104 1.73 11.45 0.37
C ASN A 104 2.87 10.75 1.14
N VAL A 105 2.56 9.91 2.13
CA VAL A 105 3.54 9.04 2.83
C VAL A 105 4.14 8.02 1.87
N GLY A 106 3.30 7.40 1.03
CA GLY A 106 3.73 6.44 0.02
C GLY A 106 4.55 7.08 -1.10
N ILE A 107 4.07 8.19 -1.66
CA ILE A 107 4.75 8.94 -2.74
C ILE A 107 6.15 9.38 -2.31
N ARG A 108 6.33 9.89 -1.08
CA ARG A 108 7.65 10.28 -0.56
C ARG A 108 8.62 9.10 -0.38
N ARG A 109 8.13 7.87 -0.36
CA ARG A 109 8.92 6.64 -0.23
C ARG A 109 8.99 5.84 -1.54
N ALA A 110 8.35 6.35 -2.59
CA ALA A 110 8.41 5.79 -3.93
C ALA A 110 9.82 5.91 -4.51
N ARG A 111 10.20 4.92 -5.30
CA ARG A 111 11.50 4.74 -5.95
C ARG A 111 11.41 4.81 -7.47
N GLY A 112 10.21 4.95 -8.01
CA GLY A 112 9.95 5.12 -9.44
C GLY A 112 10.75 6.25 -10.03
N ALA A 113 11.32 6.05 -11.22
CA ALA A 113 12.04 7.12 -11.90
C ALA A 113 11.07 8.23 -12.36
N PRO A 114 11.45 9.52 -12.30
CA PRO A 114 10.77 10.54 -13.08
C PRO A 114 10.85 10.13 -14.55
N THR A 115 9.71 10.09 -15.24
CA THR A 115 9.69 9.96 -16.70
C THR A 115 10.51 11.10 -17.29
N SER A 116 11.55 10.75 -18.04
CA SER A 116 12.42 11.69 -18.75
C SER A 116 11.69 12.33 -19.92
#